data_AF-A0A3P5YT91-F1
#
_entry.id   AF-A0A3P5YT91-F1
#
_cell.length_a   1.000
_cell.length_b   1.000
_cell.length_c   1.000
_cell.angle_alpha   90.00
_cell.angle_beta   90.00
_cell.angle_gamma   90.00
#
_symmetry.space_group_name_H-M   'P 1'
#
loop_
_entity.id
_entity.type
_entity.pdbx_description
1 polymer ?
#
loop_
_entity_poly.entity_id
_entity_poly.type
_entity_poly.pdbx_seq_one_letter_code
_entity_poly.pdbx_strand_id
1 'polypeptide(L)'
;MQDLKSQLQELIPEQQDRLKKLKSEHGKVQLGSITVDMVIGGMRGMTGLLWETSLLDPEERIRFRGLGTIARGSIVPSKEQVEALSKDLVNRAAVPDYVYNAIDALPSTAHPVTQFASGVMALQV
;
A
#
# COMPACT_ATOMS: atom_id res chain seq x y z
N MET A 1 15.97 20.26 -3.79
CA MET A 1 15.35 19.38 -2.77
C MET A 1 14.21 18.67 -3.47
N GLN A 2 14.36 17.39 -3.81
CA GLN A 2 13.37 16.68 -4.63
C GLN A 2 12.12 16.38 -3.80
N ASP A 3 10.98 16.82 -4.31
CA ASP A 3 9.65 16.41 -3.83
C ASP A 3 9.50 14.88 -3.99
N LEU A 4 8.83 14.23 -3.04
CA LEU A 4 8.58 12.78 -3.07
C LEU A 4 7.83 12.38 -4.35
N LYS A 5 6.93 13.26 -4.82
CA LYS A 5 6.21 13.05 -6.08
C LYS A 5 7.16 13.00 -7.29
N SER A 6 8.16 13.88 -7.34
CA SER A 6 9.15 13.89 -8.41
C SER A 6 10.02 12.64 -8.39
N GLN A 7 10.43 12.17 -7.20
CA GLN A 7 11.18 10.92 -7.07
C GLN A 7 10.38 9.71 -7.57
N LEU A 8 9.10 9.63 -7.24
CA LEU A 8 8.23 8.57 -7.77
C LEU A 8 8.07 8.67 -9.28
N GLN A 9 7.95 9.87 -9.82
CA GLN A 9 7.81 10.09 -11.26
C GLN A 9 9.03 9.58 -12.06
N GLU A 10 10.24 9.69 -11.50
CA GLU A 10 11.47 9.16 -12.10
C GLU A 10 11.51 7.62 -12.10
N LEU A 11 10.98 6.98 -11.06
CA LEU A 11 11.02 5.51 -10.89
C LEU A 11 9.87 4.76 -11.62
N ILE A 12 8.75 5.43 -11.88
CA ILE A 12 7.57 4.82 -12.51
C ILE A 12 7.86 4.20 -13.90
N PRO A 13 8.57 4.87 -14.84
CA PRO A 13 8.81 4.33 -16.18
C PRO A 13 9.55 3.00 -16.16
N GLU A 14 10.55 2.86 -15.28
CA GLU A 14 11.31 1.61 -15.13
C GLU A 14 10.39 0.45 -14.71
N GLN A 15 9.51 0.68 -13.72
CA GLN A 15 8.56 -0.34 -13.25
C GLN A 15 7.52 -0.70 -14.33
N GLN A 16 7.05 0.28 -15.10
CA GLN A 16 6.15 0.03 -16.23
C GLN A 16 6.81 -0.87 -17.28
N ASP A 17 8.07 -0.63 -17.60
CA ASP A 17 8.80 -1.44 -18.58
C ASP A 17 9.12 -2.84 -18.05
N ARG A 18 9.42 -2.99 -16.75
CA ARG A 18 9.51 -4.32 -16.11
C ARG A 18 8.22 -5.10 -16.25
N LEU A 19 7.07 -4.47 -16.00
CA LEU A 19 5.76 -5.13 -16.11
C LEU A 19 5.42 -5.49 -17.57
N LYS A 20 5.77 -4.63 -18.53
CA LYS A 20 5.63 -4.93 -19.97
C LYS A 20 6.48 -6.14 -20.37
N LYS A 21 7.76 -6.18 -19.95
CA LYS A 21 8.67 -7.30 -20.22
C LYS A 21 8.16 -8.61 -19.63
N LEU A 22 7.71 -8.57 -18.36
CA LEU A 22 7.13 -9.73 -17.69
C LEU A 22 5.92 -10.28 -18.46
N LYS A 23 5.07 -9.39 -18.98
CA LYS A 23 3.91 -9.79 -19.79
C LYS A 23 4.32 -10.35 -21.16
N SER A 24 5.30 -9.76 -21.84
CA SER A 24 5.74 -10.22 -23.17
C SER A 24 6.49 -11.55 -23.11
N GLU A 25 7.34 -11.75 -22.09
CA GLU A 25 8.22 -12.91 -21.97
C GLU A 25 7.53 -14.06 -21.23
N HIS A 26 6.79 -13.76 -20.16
CA HIS A 26 6.26 -14.75 -19.23
C HIS A 26 4.73 -14.76 -19.12
N GLY A 27 4.01 -14.03 -19.98
CA GLY A 27 2.55 -13.93 -19.90
C GLY A 27 1.77 -15.24 -20.06
N LYS A 28 2.39 -16.30 -20.61
CA LYS A 28 1.79 -17.64 -20.74
C LYS A 28 2.32 -18.65 -19.72
N VAL A 29 3.20 -18.25 -18.81
CA VAL A 29 3.74 -19.15 -17.79
C VAL A 29 2.66 -19.45 -16.77
N GLN A 30 2.45 -20.73 -16.47
CA GLN A 30 1.49 -21.16 -15.46
C GLN A 30 2.08 -20.93 -14.06
N LEU A 31 1.37 -20.17 -13.22
CA LEU A 31 1.78 -19.88 -11.83
C LEU A 31 1.25 -20.93 -10.83
N GLY A 32 0.26 -21.73 -11.23
CA GLY A 32 -0.34 -22.77 -10.40
C GLY A 32 -1.58 -23.37 -11.08
N SER A 33 -2.07 -24.48 -10.53
CA SER A 33 -3.36 -25.06 -10.91
C SER A 33 -4.48 -24.52 -10.04
N ILE A 34 -5.68 -24.42 -10.61
CA ILE A 34 -6.89 -24.00 -9.89
C ILE A 34 -7.74 -25.24 -9.63
N THR A 35 -8.05 -25.53 -8.37
CA THR A 35 -8.94 -26.63 -7.96
C THR A 35 -10.27 -26.09 -7.44
N VAL A 36 -11.30 -26.95 -7.40
CA VAL A 36 -12.64 -26.59 -6.89
C VAL A 36 -12.58 -26.14 -5.42
N ASP A 37 -11.74 -26.78 -4.61
CA ASP A 37 -11.54 -26.43 -3.21
C ASP A 37 -10.98 -25.01 -3.03
N MET A 38 -10.09 -24.56 -3.93
CA MET A 38 -9.54 -23.20 -3.87
C MET A 38 -10.60 -22.14 -4.18
N VAL A 39 -11.55 -22.46 -5.05
CA VAL A 39 -12.64 -21.55 -5.42
C VAL A 39 -13.64 -21.42 -4.26
N ILE A 40 -14.05 -22.55 -3.65
CA ILE A 40 -14.99 -22.55 -2.53
C ILE A 40 -14.33 -22.00 -1.25
N GLY A 41 -13.05 -22.28 -1.04
CA GLY A 41 -12.28 -21.87 0.13
C GLY A 41 -11.75 -20.44 0.11
N GLY A 42 -12.20 -19.59 -0.82
CA GLY A 42 -11.82 -18.17 -0.87
C GLY A 42 -10.38 -17.92 -1.32
N MET A 43 -9.96 -18.52 -2.44
CA MET A 43 -8.63 -18.35 -3.06
C MET A 43 -7.45 -18.84 -2.20
N ARG A 44 -7.70 -19.78 -1.27
CA ARG A 44 -6.64 -20.34 -0.41
C ARG A 44 -5.57 -21.05 -1.24
N GLY A 45 -4.33 -20.59 -1.18
CA GLY A 45 -3.21 -21.15 -1.93
C GLY A 45 -3.16 -20.74 -3.41
N MET A 46 -4.00 -19.81 -3.84
CA MET A 46 -4.00 -19.27 -5.20
C MET A 46 -3.21 -17.96 -5.27
N THR A 47 -2.22 -17.90 -6.16
CA THR A 47 -1.50 -16.65 -6.48
C THR A 47 -2.37 -15.78 -7.40
N GLY A 48 -3.16 -14.87 -6.80
CA GLY A 48 -4.17 -14.09 -7.52
C GLY A 48 -3.88 -12.59 -7.72
N LEU A 49 -2.95 -12.01 -6.96
CA LEU A 49 -2.65 -10.58 -7.03
C LEU A 49 -1.14 -10.29 -7.01
N LEU A 50 -0.76 -9.18 -7.64
CA LEU A 50 0.60 -8.64 -7.59
C LEU A 50 0.67 -7.57 -6.51
N TRP A 51 1.57 -7.75 -5.53
CA TRP A 51 1.79 -6.80 -4.44
C TRP A 51 3.29 -6.50 -4.27
N GLU A 52 3.71 -5.30 -4.67
CA GLU A 52 5.13 -4.95 -4.81
C GLU A 52 5.78 -4.35 -3.55
N THR A 53 4.99 -3.92 -2.57
CA THR A 53 5.54 -3.19 -1.41
C THR A 53 6.19 -4.12 -0.41
N SER A 54 5.70 -5.33 -0.28
CA SER A 54 6.16 -6.29 0.72
C SER A 54 5.94 -7.73 0.28
N LEU A 55 6.86 -8.61 0.67
CA LEU A 55 6.78 -10.06 0.49
C LEU A 55 7.10 -10.76 1.80
N LEU A 56 6.39 -11.84 2.11
CA LEU A 56 6.69 -12.67 3.27
C LEU A 56 7.75 -13.71 2.92
N ASP A 57 8.93 -13.60 3.51
CA ASP A 57 9.96 -14.63 3.46
C ASP A 57 9.70 -15.67 4.58
N PRO A 58 9.72 -16.99 4.29
CA PRO A 58 9.52 -18.03 5.30
C PRO A 58 10.53 -18.03 6.44
N GLU A 59 11.77 -17.59 6.20
CA GLU A 59 12.86 -17.59 7.20
C GLU A 59 13.02 -16.22 7.87
N GLU A 60 13.04 -15.16 7.07
CA GLU A 60 13.34 -13.80 7.54
C GLU A 60 12.11 -12.94 7.86
N ARG A 61 10.90 -13.52 7.79
CA ARG A 61 9.61 -12.85 8.00
C ARG A 61 9.33 -11.80 6.91
N ILE A 62 8.52 -10.79 7.23
CA ILE A 62 8.09 -9.80 6.26
C ILE A 62 9.27 -8.94 5.79
N ARG A 63 9.43 -8.85 4.47
CA ARG A 63 10.36 -7.95 3.81
C ARG A 63 9.63 -6.79 3.17
N PHE A 64 10.04 -5.56 3.45
CA PHE A 64 9.54 -4.36 2.80
C PHE A 64 10.48 -4.00 1.64
N ARG A 65 9.98 -4.05 0.40
CA ARG A 65 10.80 -3.83 -0.82
C ARG A 65 12.09 -4.68 -0.87
N GLY A 66 12.03 -5.92 -0.41
CA GLY A 66 13.17 -6.84 -0.37
C GLY A 66 14.08 -6.72 0.85
N LEU A 67 13.72 -5.87 1.83
CA LEU A 67 14.51 -5.60 3.02
C LEU A 67 13.84 -6.22 4.24
N GLY A 68 14.58 -7.02 5.01
CA GLY A 68 14.10 -7.52 6.30
C GLY A 68 13.76 -6.38 7.26
N THR A 69 12.98 -6.68 8.29
CA THR A 69 12.57 -5.73 9.34
C THR A 69 13.72 -4.98 10.03
N ILE A 70 14.96 -5.50 9.92
CA ILE A 70 16.18 -4.97 10.55
C ILE A 70 17.12 -4.28 9.54
N ALA A 71 16.84 -4.34 8.23
CA ALA A 71 17.76 -3.87 7.18
C ALA A 71 17.27 -2.58 6.50
N ARG A 72 18.12 -1.57 6.55
CA ARG A 72 18.04 -0.28 5.85
C ARG A 72 18.13 -0.49 4.33
N GLY A 73 17.22 0.13 3.59
CA GLY A 73 17.03 -0.05 2.16
C GLY A 73 18.04 0.46 1.16
N SER A 74 17.80 0.09 -0.11
CA SER A 74 18.52 0.58 -1.29
C SER A 74 18.24 2.07 -1.57
N ILE A 75 17.13 2.60 -1.03
CA ILE A 75 16.81 4.03 -0.94
C ILE A 75 16.26 4.28 0.48
N VAL A 76 17.15 4.31 1.47
CA VAL A 76 16.77 4.87 2.79
C VAL A 76 16.65 6.38 2.63
N PRO A 77 15.52 6.98 3.01
CA PRO A 77 15.40 8.42 2.96
C PRO A 77 16.45 9.07 3.87
N SER A 78 17.06 10.16 3.41
CA SER A 78 17.93 10.97 4.24
C SER A 78 17.12 11.62 5.38
N LYS A 79 17.79 12.08 6.43
CA LYS A 79 17.10 12.75 7.55
C LYS A 79 16.31 13.97 7.08
N GLU A 80 16.87 14.71 6.13
CA GLU A 80 16.25 15.89 5.52
C GLU A 80 15.00 15.53 4.73
N GLN A 81 14.99 14.38 4.04
CA GLN A 81 13.80 13.87 3.32
C GLN A 81 12.70 13.45 4.30
N VAL A 82 13.06 12.81 5.42
CA VAL A 82 12.10 12.43 6.47
C VAL A 82 11.49 13.68 7.11
N GLU A 83 12.29 14.69 7.43
CA GLU A 83 11.80 15.95 7.99
C GLU A 83 10.90 16.72 7.02
N ALA A 84 11.25 16.74 5.73
CA ALA A 84 10.43 17.36 4.71
C ALA A 84 9.07 16.67 4.57
N LEU A 85 9.05 15.33 4.55
CA LEU A 85 7.81 14.56 4.50
C LEU A 85 6.97 14.77 5.77
N SER A 86 7.59 14.81 6.95
CA SER A 86 6.88 15.08 8.21
C SER A 86 6.17 16.43 8.17
N LYS A 87 6.85 17.49 7.70
CA LYS A 87 6.24 18.82 7.52
C LYS A 87 5.09 18.80 6.51
N ASP A 88 5.25 18.10 5.38
CA ASP A 88 4.19 17.97 4.38
C ASP A 88 2.96 17.24 4.92
N LEU A 89 3.14 16.17 5.70
CA LEU A 89 2.03 15.45 6.35
C LEU A 89 1.27 16.33 7.34
N VAL A 90 1.98 17.12 8.16
CA VAL A 90 1.35 18.07 9.09
C VAL A 90 0.56 19.14 8.34
N ASN A 91 1.12 19.68 7.24
CA ASN A 91 0.44 20.68 6.43
C ASN A 91 -0.85 20.14 5.78
N ARG A 92 -0.93 18.84 5.51
CA ARG A 92 -2.09 18.16 4.92
C ARG A 92 -3.06 17.56 5.95
N ALA A 93 -2.79 17.72 7.24
CA ALA A 93 -3.59 17.14 8.31
C ALA A 93 -4.85 17.95 8.65
N ALA A 94 -5.16 19.01 7.90
CA ALA A 94 -6.38 19.78 8.07
C ALA A 94 -7.60 18.92 7.70
N VAL A 95 -8.46 18.66 8.70
CA VAL A 95 -9.70 17.90 8.53
C VAL A 95 -10.89 18.86 8.55
N PRO A 96 -11.77 18.87 7.53
CA PRO A 96 -12.94 19.73 7.51
C PRO A 96 -13.98 19.42 8.59
N ASP A 97 -14.70 20.44 9.06
CA ASP A 97 -15.68 20.32 10.15
C ASP A 97 -16.80 19.31 9.87
N TYR A 98 -17.20 19.15 8.60
CA TYR A 98 -18.25 18.20 8.22
C TYR A 98 -17.85 16.74 8.46
N VAL A 99 -16.55 16.42 8.52
CA VAL A 99 -16.06 15.07 8.83
C VAL A 99 -16.33 14.75 10.29
N TYR A 100 -16.11 15.70 11.20
CA TYR A 100 -16.44 15.54 12.62
C TYR A 100 -17.96 15.41 12.81
N ASN A 101 -18.75 16.25 12.14
CA ASN A 101 -20.21 16.15 12.19
C ASN A 101 -20.73 14.79 11.71
N ALA A 102 -20.11 14.20 10.67
CA ALA A 102 -20.47 12.88 10.18
C ALA A 102 -20.15 11.75 11.18
N ILE A 103 -19.05 11.89 11.93
CA ILE A 103 -18.69 10.94 13.00
C ILE A 103 -19.62 11.13 14.21
N ASP A 104 -19.87 12.36 14.63
CA ASP A 104 -20.70 12.69 15.79
C ASP A 104 -22.19 12.37 15.57
N ALA A 105 -22.63 12.25 14.31
CA ALA A 105 -23.96 11.79 13.96
C ALA A 105 -24.17 10.28 14.25
N LEU A 106 -23.10 9.51 14.42
CA LEU A 106 -23.19 8.10 14.81
C LEU A 106 -23.48 7.97 16.32
N PRO A 107 -24.20 6.92 16.75
CA PRO A 107 -24.39 6.69 18.17
C PRO A 107 -23.04 6.42 18.85
N SER A 108 -22.88 6.87 20.10
CA SER A 108 -21.65 6.65 20.88
C SER A 108 -21.32 5.16 21.12
N THR A 109 -22.30 4.27 20.94
CA THR A 109 -22.15 2.81 20.98
C THR A 109 -21.65 2.22 19.66
N ALA A 110 -21.57 3.00 18.59
CA ALA A 110 -21.05 2.53 17.30
C ALA A 110 -19.60 2.04 17.48
N HIS A 111 -19.29 0.90 16.86
CA HIS A 111 -17.95 0.34 16.94
C HIS A 111 -16.90 1.33 16.40
N PRO A 112 -15.72 1.48 17.02
CA PRO A 112 -14.71 2.46 16.59
C PRO A 112 -14.30 2.33 15.12
N VAL A 113 -14.24 1.10 14.58
CA VAL A 113 -13.94 0.87 13.15
C VAL A 113 -15.05 1.43 12.25
N THR A 114 -16.31 1.38 12.67
CA THR A 114 -17.43 1.96 11.92
C THR A 114 -17.35 3.48 11.90
N GLN A 115 -17.01 4.10 13.03
CA GLN A 115 -16.78 5.54 13.12
C GLN A 115 -15.60 5.96 12.24
N PHE A 116 -14.50 5.22 12.30
CA PHE A 116 -13.32 5.47 11.47
C PHE A 116 -13.63 5.33 9.97
N ALA A 117 -14.26 4.24 9.55
CA ALA A 117 -14.61 4.04 8.15
C ALA A 117 -15.56 5.13 7.62
N SER A 118 -16.54 5.54 8.44
CA SER A 118 -17.46 6.62 8.08
C SER A 118 -16.74 7.97 7.96
N GLY A 119 -15.80 8.26 8.85
CA GLY A 119 -14.95 9.45 8.76
C GLY A 119 -14.05 9.45 7.51
N VAL A 120 -13.47 8.30 7.14
CA VAL A 120 -12.69 8.15 5.90
C VAL A 120 -13.58 8.36 4.67
N MET A 121 -14.83 7.89 4.68
CA MET A 121 -15.77 8.16 3.60
C MET A 121 -16.17 9.64 3.51
N ALA A 122 -16.29 10.33 4.65
CA ALA A 122 -16.51 11.76 4.66
C ALA A 122 -15.31 12.53 4.07
N LEU A 123 -14.08 12.06 4.25
CA LEU A 123 -12.87 12.69 3.66
C LEU A 123 -12.75 12.55 2.12
N GLN A 124 -13.65 11.81 1.47
CA GLN A 124 -13.60 11.61 0.01
C GLN A 124 -14.05 12.86 -0.79
N VAL A 125 -14.80 13.78 -0.17
CA VAL A 125 -15.37 14.97 -0.82
C VAL A 125 -14.36 16.11 -0.88
#